data_AF-A0ABD2YHS7-F1
#
_entry.id   AF-A0ABD2YHS7-F1
#
_cell.length_a   1.000
_cell.length_b   1.000
_cell.length_c   1.000
_cell.angle_alpha   90.00
_cell.angle_beta   90.00
_cell.angle_gamma   90.00
#
_symmetry.space_group_name_H-M   'P 1'
#
loop_
_entity.id
_entity.type
_entity.pdbx_description
1 polymer ?
#
loop_
_entity_poly.entity_id
_entity_poly.type
_entity_poly.pdbx_seq_one_letter_code
_entity_poly.pdbx_strand_id
1 'polypeptide(L)'
;MASSSGGGGSKAMISVSAGAVAERPPRPPSSTASSSNALVEYTPPTPNPEEEDLEVKLRRIIDCVPVRVSNTSGSSAGSGSGDFHQYRQMRRKEQDRLARMDVDYQKRKETAEFNMKREERLKAAEERTAKKRMKRQKRKQRKKEKRNKMNAGDGDHKKDESSDDDADSENNEDK
;
A
#
# COMPACT_ATOMS: atom_id res chain seq x y z
N MET A 1 -42.18 12.43 -60.08
CA MET A 1 -41.07 12.88 -60.95
C MET A 1 -39.79 12.85 -60.12
N ALA A 2 -38.74 12.25 -60.70
CA ALA A 2 -37.31 12.46 -60.43
C ALA A 2 -36.76 12.14 -59.02
N SER A 3 -35.60 11.53 -58.79
CA SER A 3 -34.69 10.62 -59.52
C SER A 3 -33.37 10.63 -58.74
N SER A 4 -32.66 9.48 -58.73
CA SER A 4 -31.19 9.34 -58.51
C SER A 4 -30.66 9.68 -57.11
N SER A 5 -29.59 9.10 -56.56
CA SER A 5 -28.43 8.35 -57.03
C SER A 5 -27.89 7.58 -55.79
N GLY A 6 -27.34 6.37 -55.83
CA GLY A 6 -26.24 5.90 -56.65
C GLY A 6 -24.92 6.04 -55.86
N GLY A 7 -24.30 4.94 -55.42
CA GLY A 7 -23.00 5.02 -54.75
C GLY A 7 -22.50 3.73 -54.13
N GLY A 8 -22.24 2.70 -54.94
CA GLY A 8 -21.40 1.57 -54.54
C GLY A 8 -19.94 2.01 -54.40
N GLY A 9 -19.33 1.70 -53.26
CA GLY A 9 -17.91 1.93 -52.98
C GLY A 9 -17.25 0.63 -52.52
N SER A 10 -16.43 0.07 -53.39
CA SER A 10 -15.67 -1.16 -53.24
C SER A 10 -14.71 -1.14 -52.04
N LYS A 11 -14.67 -2.25 -51.30
CA LYS A 11 -13.59 -2.57 -50.35
C LYS A 11 -12.29 -2.74 -51.14
N ALA A 12 -11.38 -1.79 -51.01
CA ALA A 12 -9.98 -1.95 -51.40
C ALA A 12 -9.16 -2.37 -50.18
N MET A 13 -8.73 -3.62 -50.18
CA MET A 13 -7.66 -4.15 -49.34
C MET A 13 -6.35 -3.41 -49.65
N ILE A 14 -5.73 -2.79 -48.65
CA ILE A 14 -4.39 -2.22 -48.74
C ILE A 14 -3.43 -3.13 -47.98
N SER A 15 -2.46 -3.65 -48.71
CA SER A 15 -1.36 -4.48 -48.24
C SER A 15 -0.41 -3.69 -47.33
N VAL A 16 -0.14 -4.19 -46.12
CA VAL A 16 0.99 -3.71 -45.31
C VAL A 16 2.24 -4.47 -45.76
N SER A 17 3.11 -3.75 -46.46
CA SER A 17 4.46 -4.17 -46.79
C SER A 17 5.31 -4.25 -45.52
N ALA A 18 6.12 -5.31 -45.44
CA ALA A 18 7.15 -5.49 -44.42
C ALA A 18 8.21 -4.37 -44.56
N GLY A 19 8.39 -3.59 -43.49
CA GLY A 19 9.34 -2.48 -43.40
C GLY A 19 10.33 -2.68 -42.25
N ALA A 20 11.60 -2.45 -42.55
CA ALA A 20 12.81 -2.79 -41.81
C ALA A 20 12.91 -2.29 -40.35
N VAL A 21 13.64 -3.05 -39.54
CA VAL A 21 14.13 -2.67 -38.21
C VAL A 21 15.10 -1.48 -38.30
N ALA A 22 14.68 -0.31 -37.82
CA ALA A 22 15.55 0.85 -37.68
C ALA A 22 16.16 0.88 -36.27
N GLU A 23 17.47 0.71 -36.20
CA GLU A 23 18.32 0.79 -35.02
C GLU A 23 18.31 2.23 -34.45
N ARG A 24 18.17 2.40 -33.13
CA ARG A 24 18.12 3.72 -32.47
C ARG A 24 19.53 4.31 -32.33
N PRO A 25 19.74 5.63 -32.50
CA PRO A 25 21.07 6.25 -32.47
C PRO A 25 21.69 6.27 -31.06
N PRO A 26 23.03 6.29 -30.94
CA PRO A 26 23.73 6.26 -29.65
C PRO A 26 23.57 7.56 -28.86
N ARG A 27 23.51 7.44 -27.51
CA ARG A 27 23.42 8.58 -26.59
C ARG A 27 24.74 9.36 -26.52
N PRO A 28 24.71 10.69 -26.38
CA PRO A 28 25.92 11.52 -26.27
C PRO A 28 26.59 11.40 -24.89
N PRO A 29 27.92 11.61 -24.80
CA PRO A 29 28.68 11.46 -23.57
C PRO A 29 28.43 12.60 -22.58
N SER A 30 28.45 12.28 -21.28
CA SER A 30 28.33 13.25 -20.19
C SER A 30 29.59 14.11 -20.07
N SER A 31 29.49 15.39 -20.40
CA SER A 31 30.51 16.39 -20.05
C SER A 31 29.90 17.52 -19.23
N THR A 32 30.56 17.74 -18.10
CA THR A 32 30.38 18.78 -17.09
C THR A 32 30.11 20.17 -17.66
N ALA A 33 29.08 20.83 -17.11
CA ALA A 33 28.95 22.26 -16.76
C ALA A 33 27.70 23.00 -17.29
N SER A 34 26.79 23.27 -16.34
CA SER A 34 26.08 24.54 -16.13
C SER A 34 25.00 25.00 -17.12
N SER A 35 23.73 24.66 -16.83
CA SER A 35 22.64 25.65 -16.79
C SER A 35 21.36 25.09 -16.17
N SER A 36 20.99 25.67 -15.02
CA SER A 36 19.62 26.01 -14.59
C SER A 36 18.58 24.90 -14.33
N ASN A 37 18.22 24.79 -13.04
CA ASN A 37 17.22 23.91 -12.38
C ASN A 37 17.82 22.62 -11.77
N ALA A 38 18.69 22.80 -10.78
CA ALA A 38 19.01 21.76 -9.83
C ALA A 38 17.74 21.38 -9.07
N LEU A 39 17.24 20.16 -9.31
CA LEU A 39 16.28 19.49 -8.44
C LEU A 39 16.94 19.40 -7.06
N VAL A 40 16.67 20.39 -6.20
CA VAL A 40 17.04 20.32 -4.78
C VAL A 40 16.16 19.21 -4.22
N GLU A 41 16.74 18.02 -4.10
CA GLU A 41 16.14 16.90 -3.41
C GLU A 41 15.82 17.39 -1.99
N TYR A 42 14.54 17.62 -1.73
CA TYR A 42 14.07 17.96 -0.40
C TYR A 42 14.34 16.75 0.48
N THR A 43 15.45 16.82 1.23
CA THR A 43 15.73 15.88 2.29
C THR A 43 14.90 16.35 3.48
N PRO A 44 13.82 15.63 3.85
CA PRO A 44 13.05 15.99 5.03
C PRO A 44 14.01 15.99 6.24
N PRO A 45 13.92 16.99 7.14
CA PRO A 45 14.74 16.99 8.34
C PRO A 45 14.50 15.67 9.07
N THR A 46 15.58 14.99 9.44
CA THR A 46 15.50 13.76 10.22
C THR A 46 14.78 14.08 11.53
N PRO A 47 13.71 13.37 11.88
CA PRO A 47 13.08 13.58 13.18
C PRO A 47 14.15 13.30 14.25
N ASN A 48 14.53 14.33 14.99
CA ASN A 48 15.47 14.18 16.09
C ASN A 48 14.75 13.32 17.15
N PRO A 49 15.26 12.11 17.47
CA PRO A 49 14.61 11.24 18.44
C PRO A 49 14.54 11.89 19.83
N GLU A 50 15.40 12.88 20.10
CA GLU A 50 15.39 13.66 21.34
C GLU A 50 14.26 14.70 21.40
N GLU A 51 13.84 15.29 20.27
CA GLU A 51 12.69 16.22 20.27
C GLU A 51 11.40 15.44 20.56
N GLU A 52 11.17 14.34 19.85
CA GLU A 52 10.02 13.46 20.11
C GLU A 52 10.00 12.96 21.57
N ASP A 53 11.15 12.66 22.16
CA ASP A 53 11.27 12.27 23.57
C ASP A 53 10.95 13.43 24.53
N LEU A 54 11.33 14.67 24.21
CA LEU A 54 10.98 15.86 24.99
C LEU A 54 9.48 16.15 24.94
N GLU A 55 8.83 16.08 23.76
CA GLU A 55 7.39 16.27 23.67
C GLU A 55 6.63 15.19 24.44
N VAL A 56 7.06 13.93 24.35
CA VAL A 56 6.47 12.82 25.10
C VAL A 56 6.66 13.00 26.61
N LYS A 57 7.85 13.42 27.04
CA LYS A 57 8.14 13.70 28.45
C LYS A 57 7.34 14.88 28.98
N LEU A 58 7.22 15.96 28.21
CA LEU A 58 6.40 17.13 28.58
C LEU A 58 4.92 16.75 28.69
N ARG A 59 4.40 15.94 27.76
CA ARG A 59 3.03 15.39 27.86
C ARG A 59 2.87 14.58 29.14
N ARG A 60 3.79 13.65 29.41
CA ARG A 60 3.77 12.83 30.63
C ARG A 60 3.82 13.69 31.90
N ILE A 61 4.61 14.75 31.91
CA ILE A 61 4.67 15.68 33.05
C ILE A 61 3.32 16.38 33.23
N ILE A 62 2.75 16.94 32.16
CA ILE A 62 1.48 17.66 32.23
C ILE A 62 0.33 16.74 32.70
N ASP A 63 0.28 15.50 32.20
CA ASP A 63 -0.85 14.60 32.44
C ASP A 63 -0.70 13.74 33.71
N CYS A 64 0.52 13.36 34.09
CA CYS A 64 0.75 12.39 35.16
C CYS A 64 1.39 12.97 36.42
N VAL A 65 2.00 14.16 36.37
CA VAL A 65 2.64 14.74 37.55
C VAL A 65 1.61 15.57 38.33
N PRO A 66 1.38 15.26 39.62
CA PRO A 66 0.48 16.06 40.45
C PRO A 66 0.97 17.51 40.55
N VAL A 67 0.13 18.46 40.13
CA VAL A 67 0.41 19.89 40.24
C VAL A 67 -0.04 20.39 41.60
N ARG A 68 0.90 20.91 42.41
CA ARG A 68 0.58 21.62 43.65
C ARG A 68 0.37 23.10 43.36
N VAL A 69 -0.79 23.63 43.71
CA VAL A 69 -1.10 25.06 43.61
C VAL A 69 -0.86 25.70 44.96
N SER A 70 0.01 26.71 45.03
CA SER A 70 0.34 27.42 46.28
C SER A 70 -0.56 28.63 46.55
N ASN A 71 -1.24 29.16 45.53
CA ASN A 71 -1.93 30.45 45.57
C ASN A 71 -3.47 30.27 45.59
N THR A 72 -3.96 29.29 46.34
CA THR A 72 -5.40 29.00 46.44
C THR A 72 -6.04 29.84 47.55
N SER A 73 -7.05 30.63 47.21
CA SER A 73 -7.93 31.28 48.17
C SER A 73 -8.81 30.26 48.90
N GLY A 74 -9.32 30.62 50.09
CA GLY A 74 -10.19 29.74 50.87
C GLY A 74 -11.51 29.43 50.15
N SER A 75 -12.11 28.28 50.44
CA SER A 75 -13.31 27.78 49.71
C SER A 75 -14.55 28.69 49.82
N SER A 76 -14.64 29.50 50.87
CA SER A 76 -15.71 30.48 51.07
C SER A 76 -15.30 31.91 50.71
N ALA A 77 -14.09 32.11 50.18
CA ALA A 77 -13.66 33.42 49.70
C ALA A 77 -14.44 33.80 48.43
N GLY A 78 -14.78 35.09 48.30
CA GLY A 78 -15.42 35.60 47.09
C GLY A 78 -14.47 35.60 45.87
N SER A 79 -15.02 35.87 44.69
CA SER A 79 -14.24 35.94 43.46
C SER A 79 -13.28 37.13 43.50
N GLY A 80 -11.98 36.86 43.34
CA GLY A 80 -10.95 37.88 43.17
C GLY A 80 -10.89 38.41 41.73
N SER A 81 -10.21 39.54 41.53
CA SER A 81 -10.01 40.14 40.20
C SER A 81 -9.17 39.26 39.26
N GLY A 82 -8.36 38.35 39.79
CA GLY A 82 -7.53 37.42 39.02
C GLY A 82 -8.23 36.10 38.64
N ASP A 83 -9.37 35.77 39.25
CA ASP A 83 -10.00 34.45 39.13
C ASP A 83 -10.50 34.20 37.71
N PHE A 84 -11.02 35.25 37.06
CA PHE A 84 -11.42 35.19 35.66
C PHE A 84 -10.28 34.75 34.73
N HIS A 85 -9.08 35.31 34.93
CA HIS A 85 -7.93 34.96 34.10
C HIS A 85 -7.38 33.56 34.41
N GLN A 86 -7.49 33.09 35.66
CA GLN A 86 -7.16 31.72 36.04
C GLN A 86 -8.11 30.73 35.36
N TYR A 87 -9.42 30.95 35.45
CA TYR A 87 -10.42 30.13 34.76
C TYR A 87 -10.20 30.10 33.25
N ARG A 88 -9.96 31.25 32.61
CA ARG A 88 -9.70 31.33 31.17
C ARG A 88 -8.49 30.47 30.76
N GLN A 89 -7.41 30.50 31.53
CA GLN A 89 -6.21 29.71 31.27
C GLN A 89 -6.48 28.22 31.48
N MET A 90 -7.13 27.84 32.57
CA MET A 90 -7.47 26.45 32.85
C MET A 90 -8.41 25.86 31.80
N ARG A 91 -9.41 26.63 31.36
CA ARG A 91 -10.36 26.19 30.32
C ARG A 91 -9.65 25.91 29.00
N ARG A 92 -8.72 26.78 28.57
CA ARG A 92 -7.92 26.53 27.36
C ARG A 92 -7.06 25.29 27.49
N LYS A 93 -6.35 25.15 28.61
CA LYS A 93 -5.52 23.96 28.87
C LYS A 93 -6.36 22.69 28.79
N GLU A 94 -7.57 22.70 29.34
CA GLU A 94 -8.45 21.53 29.29
C GLU A 94 -9.01 21.26 27.88
N GLN A 95 -9.39 22.31 27.14
CA GLN A 95 -9.80 22.16 25.74
C GLN A 95 -8.67 21.59 24.87
N ASP A 96 -7.44 22.08 25.04
CA ASP A 96 -6.28 21.58 24.34
C ASP A 96 -5.99 20.12 24.71
N ARG A 97 -6.16 19.75 25.99
CA ARG A 97 -6.01 18.37 26.47
C ARG A 97 -7.01 17.43 25.81
N LEU A 98 -8.29 17.80 25.77
CA LEU A 98 -9.35 17.02 25.13
C LEU A 98 -9.10 16.88 23.62
N ALA A 99 -8.78 17.98 22.94
CA ALA A 99 -8.49 17.98 21.50
C ALA A 99 -7.31 17.06 21.14
N ARG A 100 -6.25 17.05 21.95
CA ARG A 100 -5.11 16.13 21.78
C ARG A 100 -5.52 14.67 21.95
N MET A 101 -6.31 14.38 22.97
CA MET A 101 -6.81 13.02 23.21
C MET A 101 -7.64 12.51 22.03
N ASP A 102 -8.50 13.35 21.46
CA ASP A 102 -9.33 13.01 20.31
C ASP A 102 -8.49 12.75 19.06
N VAL A 103 -7.50 13.59 18.78
CA VAL A 103 -6.57 13.40 17.64
C VAL A 103 -5.76 12.11 17.81
N ASP A 104 -5.23 11.84 19.00
CA ASP A 104 -4.45 10.63 19.27
C ASP A 104 -5.33 9.37 19.14
N TYR A 105 -6.62 9.46 19.50
CA TYR A 105 -7.59 8.37 19.30
C TYR A 105 -7.91 8.14 17.83
N GLN A 106 -8.18 9.20 17.06
CA GLN A 106 -8.43 9.10 15.62
C GLN A 106 -7.23 8.50 14.89
N LYS A 107 -6.01 8.96 15.17
CA LYS A 107 -4.78 8.40 14.60
C LYS A 107 -4.61 6.91 14.93
N ARG A 108 -4.87 6.50 16.17
CA ARG A 108 -4.82 5.08 16.58
C ARG A 108 -5.87 4.24 15.86
N LYS A 109 -7.07 4.78 15.68
CA LYS A 109 -8.15 4.11 14.94
C LYS A 109 -7.79 3.92 13.47
N GLU A 110 -7.36 4.98 12.80
CA GLU A 110 -6.99 4.95 11.37
C GLU A 110 -5.83 4.00 11.10
N THR A 111 -4.80 4.03 11.94
CA THR A 111 -3.64 3.12 11.82
C THR A 111 -4.04 1.66 12.04
N ALA A 112 -4.90 1.37 13.02
CA ALA A 112 -5.43 0.02 13.22
C ALA A 112 -6.25 -0.45 12.01
N GLU A 113 -7.17 0.37 11.50
CA GLU A 113 -7.97 0.04 10.32
C GLU A 113 -7.13 -0.17 9.06
N PHE A 114 -6.09 0.65 8.87
CA PHE A 114 -5.16 0.49 7.77
C PHE A 114 -4.37 -0.81 7.85
N ASN A 115 -3.85 -1.14 9.04
CA ASN A 115 -3.09 -2.38 9.26
C ASN A 115 -3.96 -3.61 9.05
N MET A 116 -5.18 -3.63 9.58
CA MET A 116 -6.15 -4.70 9.35
C MET A 116 -6.40 -4.92 7.85
N LYS A 117 -6.74 -3.85 7.10
CA LYS A 117 -6.97 -3.93 5.65
C LYS A 117 -5.72 -4.34 4.86
N ARG A 118 -4.52 -4.00 5.35
CA ARG A 118 -3.25 -4.39 4.73
C ARG A 118 -2.97 -5.87 4.96
N GLU A 119 -3.14 -6.33 6.18
CA GLU A 119 -2.96 -7.73 6.57
C GLU A 119 -3.94 -8.66 5.85
N GLU A 120 -5.21 -8.25 5.72
CA GLU A 120 -6.21 -8.99 4.95
C GLU A 120 -5.81 -9.18 3.48
N ARG A 121 -5.35 -8.10 2.82
CA ARG A 121 -4.88 -8.18 1.43
C ARG A 121 -3.63 -9.05 1.28
N LEU A 122 -2.70 -8.92 2.21
CA LEU A 122 -1.48 -9.73 2.23
C LEU A 122 -1.80 -11.21 2.42
N LYS A 123 -2.67 -11.53 3.39
CA LYS A 123 -3.14 -12.89 3.67
C LYS A 123 -3.88 -13.48 2.47
N ALA A 124 -4.76 -12.73 1.81
CA ALA A 124 -5.43 -13.20 0.59
C ALA A 124 -4.45 -13.51 -0.56
N ALA A 125 -3.43 -12.66 -0.74
CA ALA A 125 -2.37 -12.90 -1.72
C ALA A 125 -1.51 -14.12 -1.37
N GLU A 126 -1.19 -14.31 -0.09
CA GLU A 126 -0.47 -15.47 0.43
C GLU A 126 -1.27 -16.76 0.26
N GLU A 127 -2.57 -16.75 0.54
CA GLU A 127 -3.46 -17.90 0.34
C GLU A 127 -3.56 -18.29 -1.14
N ARG A 128 -3.74 -17.30 -2.03
CA ARG A 128 -3.73 -17.53 -3.50
C ARG A 128 -2.39 -18.13 -3.94
N THR A 129 -1.27 -17.61 -3.42
CA THR A 129 0.08 -18.07 -3.76
C THR A 129 0.37 -19.46 -3.17
N ALA A 130 -0.06 -19.74 -1.94
CA ALA A 130 0.10 -21.02 -1.26
C ALA A 130 -0.70 -22.12 -1.97
N LYS A 131 -1.96 -21.87 -2.35
CA LYS A 131 -2.77 -22.80 -3.15
C LYS A 131 -2.07 -23.17 -4.47
N LYS A 132 -1.57 -22.16 -5.20
CA LYS A 132 -0.81 -22.38 -6.46
C LYS A 132 0.50 -23.13 -6.22
N ARG A 133 1.23 -22.82 -5.14
CA ARG A 133 2.47 -23.50 -4.73
C ARG A 133 2.21 -24.97 -4.40
N MET A 134 1.16 -25.28 -3.64
CA MET A 134 0.77 -26.66 -3.29
C MET A 134 0.40 -27.47 -4.54
N LYS A 135 -0.38 -26.89 -5.48
CA LYS A 135 -0.69 -27.54 -6.77
C LYS A 135 0.59 -27.88 -7.55
N ARG A 136 1.55 -26.94 -7.64
CA ARG A 136 2.84 -27.16 -8.32
C ARG A 136 3.68 -28.24 -7.62
N GLN A 137 3.72 -28.26 -6.28
CA GLN A 137 4.44 -29.27 -5.51
C GLN A 137 3.85 -30.68 -5.74
N LYS A 138 2.52 -30.83 -5.71
CA LYS A 138 1.84 -32.10 -6.01
C LYS A 138 2.13 -32.59 -7.43
N ARG A 139 2.11 -31.69 -8.44
CA ARG A 139 2.49 -32.03 -9.83
C ARG A 139 3.96 -32.47 -9.93
N LYS A 140 4.87 -31.78 -9.22
CA LYS A 140 6.30 -32.15 -9.17
C LYS A 140 6.52 -33.51 -8.51
N GLN A 141 5.80 -33.82 -7.42
CA GLN A 141 5.84 -35.12 -6.75
C GLN A 141 5.34 -36.24 -7.68
N ARG A 142 4.16 -36.09 -8.29
CA ARG A 142 3.62 -37.05 -9.27
C ARG A 142 4.58 -37.32 -10.44
N LYS A 143 5.21 -36.27 -10.99
CA LYS A 143 6.22 -36.41 -12.07
C LYS A 143 7.47 -37.16 -11.59
N LYS A 144 7.93 -36.89 -10.36
CA LYS A 144 9.08 -37.59 -9.77
C LYS A 144 8.77 -39.07 -9.52
N GLU A 145 7.58 -39.38 -9.02
CA GLU A 145 7.10 -40.75 -8.81
C GLU A 145 7.01 -41.52 -10.14
N LYS A 146 6.42 -40.92 -11.19
CA LYS A 146 6.36 -41.53 -12.53
C LYS A 146 7.76 -41.79 -13.10
N ARG A 147 8.70 -40.84 -12.96
CA ARG A 147 10.10 -41.04 -13.40
C ARG A 147 10.79 -42.15 -12.63
N ASN A 148 10.61 -42.20 -11.31
CA ASN A 148 11.20 -43.26 -10.49
C ASN A 148 10.61 -44.63 -10.81
N LYS A 149 9.31 -44.73 -11.11
CA LYS A 149 8.66 -45.98 -11.52
C LYS A 149 9.15 -46.47 -12.88
N MET A 150 9.37 -45.58 -13.84
CA MET A 150 9.96 -45.89 -15.14
C MET A 150 11.43 -46.33 -15.04
N ASN A 151 12.18 -45.85 -14.04
CA ASN A 151 13.57 -46.25 -13.83
C ASN A 151 13.71 -47.55 -13.00
N ALA A 152 12.62 -48.05 -12.38
CA ALA A 152 12.63 -49.24 -11.52
C ALA A 152 11.97 -50.47 -12.17
N GLY A 153 11.37 -50.33 -13.36
CA GLY A 153 10.76 -51.42 -14.11
C GLY A 153 11.38 -51.54 -15.50
N ASP A 154 12.15 -52.61 -15.67
CA ASP A 154 12.55 -53.17 -16.96
C ASP A 154 11.33 -53.39 -17.87
N GLY A 155 11.54 -53.25 -19.17
CA GLY A 155 10.53 -52.77 -20.13
C GLY A 155 9.25 -53.60 -20.30
N ASP A 156 8.14 -52.90 -20.50
CA ASP A 156 7.12 -53.32 -21.46
C ASP A 156 6.35 -52.07 -21.96
N HIS A 157 6.33 -51.91 -23.29
CA HIS A 157 5.68 -50.81 -23.98
C HIS A 157 4.17 -51.04 -24.03
N LYS A 158 3.41 -50.44 -23.10
CA LYS A 158 2.01 -50.12 -23.34
C LYS A 158 1.78 -48.62 -23.33
N LYS A 159 1.53 -48.11 -24.54
CA LYS A 159 0.81 -46.86 -24.80
C LYS A 159 -0.53 -46.96 -24.08
N ASP A 160 -0.64 -46.34 -22.91
CA ASP A 160 -1.93 -45.95 -22.37
C ASP A 160 -2.06 -44.43 -22.46
N GLU A 161 -3.00 -44.05 -23.32
CA GLU A 161 -3.66 -42.76 -23.43
C GLU A 161 -4.10 -42.28 -22.05
N SER A 162 -3.23 -41.54 -21.35
CA SER A 162 -3.63 -40.79 -20.17
C SER A 162 -4.07 -39.42 -20.65
N SER A 163 -5.34 -39.35 -21.07
CA SER A 163 -6.13 -38.12 -21.23
C SER A 163 -5.71 -37.09 -20.17
N ASP A 164 -5.08 -36.02 -20.64
CA ASP A 164 -4.73 -34.82 -19.88
C ASP A 164 -5.94 -33.86 -19.95
N ASP A 165 -7.13 -34.39 -19.65
CA ASP A 165 -8.32 -33.60 -19.34
C ASP A 165 -8.34 -33.33 -17.85
N ASP A 166 -7.80 -32.19 -17.44
CA ASP A 166 -8.26 -31.54 -16.22
C ASP A 166 -8.39 -30.06 -16.55
N ALA A 167 -9.57 -29.77 -17.08
CA ALA A 167 -10.05 -28.48 -17.50
C ALA A 167 -9.70 -27.40 -16.48
N ASP A 168 -9.06 -26.37 -17.01
CA ASP A 168 -8.85 -25.06 -16.41
C ASP A 168 -10.23 -24.40 -16.17
N SER A 169 -10.93 -24.82 -15.12
CA SER A 169 -12.12 -24.11 -14.64
C SER A 169 -11.64 -22.93 -13.80
N GLU A 170 -11.26 -21.86 -14.50
CA GLU A 170 -11.22 -20.51 -13.95
C GLU A 170 -12.66 -20.07 -13.65
N ASN A 171 -13.22 -20.46 -12.49
CA ASN A 171 -14.35 -19.72 -11.94
C ASN A 171 -13.81 -18.43 -11.30
N ASN A 172 -13.61 -17.40 -12.13
CA ASN A 172 -13.48 -16.01 -11.68
C ASN A 172 -14.88 -15.47 -11.35
N GLU A 173 -15.41 -15.85 -10.20
CA GLU A 173 -16.48 -15.10 -9.53
C GLU A 173 -15.84 -14.22 -8.45
N ASP A 174 -15.26 -13.09 -8.88
CA ASP A 174 -15.08 -11.92 -8.02
C ASP A 174 -16.24 -10.96 -8.37
N LYS A 175 -17.24 -10.88 -7.47
CA LYS A 175 -18.27 -9.84 -7.46
C LYS A 175 -18.20 -9.09 -6.14
#